data_AF-A0A1V4EL21-F1
#
_entry.id   AF-A0A1V4EL21-F1
#
_cell.length_a   1.000
_cell.length_b   1.000
_cell.length_c   1.000
_cell.angle_alpha   90.00
_cell.angle_beta   90.00
_cell.angle_gamma   90.00
#
_symmetry.space_group_name_H-M   'P 1'
#
loop_
_entity.id
_entity.type
_entity.pdbx_description
1 polymer ?
#
loop_
_entity_poly.entity_id
_entity_poly.type
_entity_poly.pdbx_seq_one_letter_code
_entity_poly.pdbx_strand_id
1 'polypeptide(L)'
;MIDYSTDTGRVRLLIPDTDEQNLLLNDEQIRAFLTLEGGAVKLAAAQALDAIASSEALISKKLTTIDGASTDGPAVAAELRARAQALREQVAEGSGDDAGGFDIVDFDPFSAYRTHW
;
A
#
# COMPACT_ATOMS: atom_id res chain seq x y z
N MET A 1 7.77 -17.31 -2.25
CA MET A 1 7.06 -16.82 -3.43
C MET A 1 6.02 -15.80 -2.99
N ILE A 2 6.03 -14.60 -3.56
CA ILE A 2 5.03 -13.56 -3.32
C ILE A 2 3.70 -14.01 -3.92
N ASP A 3 2.66 -14.00 -3.09
CA ASP A 3 1.30 -14.29 -3.51
C ASP A 3 0.52 -13.00 -3.80
N TYR A 4 0.39 -12.66 -5.08
CA TYR A 4 -0.33 -11.47 -5.55
C TYR A 4 -1.86 -11.55 -5.38
N SER A 5 -2.40 -12.70 -4.97
CA SER A 5 -3.82 -12.78 -4.60
C SER A 5 -4.09 -12.13 -3.24
N THR A 6 -3.07 -12.04 -2.38
CA THR A 6 -3.14 -11.39 -1.06
C THR A 6 -2.92 -9.88 -1.14
N ASP A 7 -3.49 -9.14 -0.20
CA ASP A 7 -3.28 -7.68 -0.11
C ASP A 7 -1.81 -7.32 0.13
N THR A 8 -1.07 -8.14 0.89
CA THR A 8 0.39 -7.97 1.08
C THR A 8 1.13 -8.08 -0.26
N GLY A 9 0.83 -9.08 -1.08
CA GLY A 9 1.44 -9.24 -2.41
C GLY A 9 1.05 -8.12 -3.36
N ARG A 10 -0.20 -7.62 -3.30
CA ARG A 10 -0.64 -6.47 -4.10
C ARG A 10 0.07 -5.18 -3.70
N VAL A 11 0.28 -4.93 -2.40
CA VAL A 11 1.08 -3.79 -1.94
C VAL A 11 2.50 -3.91 -2.48
N ARG A 12 3.16 -5.07 -2.36
CA ARG A 12 4.50 -5.32 -2.91
C ARG A 12 4.60 -4.98 -4.40
N LEU A 13 3.60 -5.39 -5.18
CA LEU A 13 3.53 -5.11 -6.61
C LEU A 13 3.45 -3.60 -6.91
N LEU A 14 2.68 -2.84 -6.11
CA LEU A 14 2.53 -1.39 -6.29
C LEU A 14 3.79 -0.60 -5.90
N ILE A 15 4.58 -1.10 -4.95
CA ILE A 15 5.82 -0.45 -4.45
C ILE A 15 7.12 -1.00 -5.07
N PRO A 16 7.03 -1.60 -6.27
CA PRO A 16 7.97 -2.58 -6.84
C PRO A 16 8.91 -3.34 -5.90
N ASP A 17 8.41 -3.82 -4.75
CA ASP A 17 9.20 -4.60 -3.77
C ASP A 17 9.01 -6.11 -3.99
N THR A 18 9.50 -6.60 -5.13
CA THR A 18 9.21 -7.95 -5.67
C THR A 18 10.42 -8.89 -5.78
N ASP A 19 11.64 -8.41 -5.51
CA ASP A 19 12.82 -9.28 -5.43
C ASP A 19 12.87 -9.99 -4.06
N GLU A 20 12.38 -11.23 -4.01
CA GLU A 20 12.30 -12.04 -2.79
C GLU A 20 13.65 -12.26 -2.07
N GLN A 21 14.76 -12.06 -2.76
CA GLN A 21 16.09 -12.16 -2.14
C GLN A 21 16.50 -10.85 -1.43
N ASN A 22 15.91 -9.71 -1.83
CA ASN A 22 16.33 -8.37 -1.40
C ASN A 22 15.12 -7.45 -1.15
N LEU A 23 14.12 -7.94 -0.41
CA LEU A 23 12.94 -7.17 -0.07
C LEU A 23 13.31 -5.94 0.79
N LEU A 24 12.81 -4.76 0.39
CA LEU A 24 12.98 -3.50 1.11
C LEU A 24 12.17 -3.47 2.40
N LEU A 25 10.96 -4.06 2.35
CA LEU A 25 10.05 -4.17 3.49
C LEU A 25 9.75 -5.63 3.79
N ASN A 26 9.70 -5.97 5.07
CA ASN A 26 9.21 -7.27 5.51
C ASN A 26 7.67 -7.31 5.51
N ASP A 27 7.11 -8.52 5.58
CA ASP A 27 5.65 -8.70 5.53
C ASP A 27 4.92 -8.05 6.73
N GLU A 28 5.54 -8.00 7.91
CA GLU A 28 4.95 -7.37 9.09
C GLU A 28 4.78 -5.86 8.91
N GLN A 29 5.76 -5.20 8.30
CA GLN A 29 5.69 -3.78 7.94
C GLN A 29 4.57 -3.51 6.95
N ILE A 30 4.43 -4.35 5.91
CA ILE A 30 3.35 -4.21 4.92
C ILE A 30 1.97 -4.43 5.56
N ARG A 31 1.82 -5.45 6.42
CA ARG A 31 0.59 -5.69 7.18
C ARG A 31 0.26 -4.53 8.12
N ALA A 32 1.27 -3.90 8.73
CA ALA A 32 1.07 -2.72 9.56
C ALA A 32 0.53 -1.54 8.72
N PHE A 33 1.09 -1.28 7.53
CA PHE A 33 0.56 -0.24 6.64
C PHE A 33 -0.87 -0.54 6.19
N LEU A 34 -1.17 -1.80 5.83
CA LEU A 34 -2.55 -2.22 5.54
C LEU A 34 -3.49 -1.96 6.74
N THR A 35 -3.05 -2.27 7.96
CA THR A 35 -3.86 -2.04 9.17
C THR A 35 -4.12 -0.55 9.42
N LEU A 36 -3.10 0.30 9.22
CA LEU A 36 -3.21 1.75 9.41
C LEU A 36 -4.17 2.39 8.39
N GLU A 37 -4.21 1.85 7.17
CA GLU A 37 -5.03 2.37 6.08
C GLU A 37 -6.35 1.61 5.90
N GLY A 38 -6.80 0.90 6.94
CA GLY A 38 -8.11 0.22 6.96
C GLY A 38 -8.26 -0.93 5.95
N GLY A 39 -7.15 -1.53 5.54
CA GLY A 39 -7.10 -2.60 4.53
C GLY A 39 -7.03 -2.09 3.08
N ALA A 40 -7.04 -0.78 2.85
CA ALA A 40 -6.92 -0.22 1.50
C ALA A 40 -5.50 -0.43 0.95
N VAL A 41 -5.37 -1.32 -0.04
CA VAL A 41 -4.11 -1.71 -0.67
C VAL A 41 -3.40 -0.51 -1.27
N LYS A 42 -4.12 0.34 -2.01
CA LYS A 42 -3.52 1.52 -2.65
C LYS A 42 -3.01 2.56 -1.63
N LEU A 43 -3.75 2.77 -0.55
CA LEU A 43 -3.33 3.69 0.52
C LEU A 43 -2.14 3.11 1.30
N ALA A 44 -2.17 1.81 1.60
CA ALA A 44 -1.05 1.12 2.25
C ALA A 44 0.23 1.17 1.39
N ALA A 45 0.10 1.00 0.07
CA ALA A 45 1.21 1.16 -0.86
C ALA A 45 1.73 2.61 -0.90
N ALA A 46 0.84 3.61 -0.90
CA ALA A 46 1.23 5.01 -0.80
C ALA A 46 2.02 5.29 0.50
N GLN A 47 1.55 4.75 1.62
CA GLN A 47 2.22 4.88 2.92
C GLN A 47 3.61 4.21 2.93
N ALA A 48 3.72 3.02 2.33
CA ALA A 48 5.00 2.32 2.18
C ALA A 48 5.99 3.12 1.30
N LEU A 49 5.54 3.70 0.18
CA LEU A 49 6.37 4.56 -0.68
C LEU A 49 6.90 5.78 0.06
N ASP A 50 6.09 6.42 0.91
CA ASP A 50 6.52 7.55 1.74
C ASP A 50 7.57 7.17 2.79
N ALA A 51 7.46 5.97 3.36
CA ALA A 51 8.46 5.44 4.30
C ALA A 51 9.81 5.17 3.60
N ILE A 52 9.78 4.60 2.39
CA ILE A 52 10.97 4.37 1.56
C ILE A 52 11.60 5.72 1.16
N ALA A 53 10.79 6.66 0.68
CA ALA A 53 11.25 8.01 0.30
C ALA A 53 11.90 8.77 1.47
N SER A 54 11.38 8.59 2.68
CA SER A 54 11.96 9.19 3.89
C SER A 54 13.31 8.57 4.23
N SER A 55 13.44 7.24 4.09
CA SER A 55 14.71 6.54 4.30
C SER A 55 15.77 7.00 3.30
N GLU A 56 15.42 7.11 2.02
CA GLU A 56 16.33 7.60 0.97
C GLU A 56 16.80 9.05 1.23
N ALA A 57 15.88 9.93 1.63
CA ALA A 57 16.22 11.31 1.97
C ALA A 57 17.18 11.41 3.16
N LEU A 58 17.02 10.55 4.17
CA LEU A 58 17.92 10.49 5.33
C LEU A 58 19.31 9.94 4.94
N ILE A 59 19.37 8.94 4.07
CA ILE A 59 20.62 8.38 3.54
C ILE A 59 21.38 9.44 2.75
N SER A 60 20.70 10.11 1.80
CA SER A 60 21.30 11.18 0.99
C SER A 60 21.85 12.31 1.86
N LYS A 61 21.07 12.80 2.84
CA LYS A 61 21.52 13.83 3.80
C LYS A 61 22.79 13.42 4.56
N LYS A 62 22.86 12.16 4.99
CA LYS A 62 24.04 11.62 5.68
C LYS A 62 25.26 11.58 4.75
N LEU A 63 25.11 11.13 3.50
CA LEU A 63 26.21 11.08 2.52
C LEU A 63 26.76 12.47 2.16
N THR A 64 25.88 13.46 1.98
CA THR A 64 26.29 14.86 1.76
C THR A 64 27.11 15.41 2.93
N THR A 65 26.84 14.96 4.16
CA THR A 65 27.53 15.45 5.38
C THR A 65 28.90 14.78 5.57
N ILE A 66 29.12 13.56 5.07
CA ILE A 66 30.32 12.76 5.38
C ILE A 66 31.38 12.87 4.27
N ASP A 67 31.07 12.59 3.00
CA ASP A 67 32.11 12.36 1.98
C ASP A 67 31.79 12.93 0.57
N GLY A 68 30.75 13.75 0.42
CA GLY A 68 30.46 14.45 -0.85
C GLY A 68 30.06 13.55 -2.03
N ALA A 69 29.88 12.24 -1.82
CA ALA A 69 29.30 11.34 -2.82
C ALA A 69 27.80 11.65 -2.96
N SER A 70 27.41 12.15 -4.13
CA SER A 70 26.03 12.52 -4.43
C SER A 70 25.38 11.45 -5.31
N THR A 71 24.46 10.67 -4.74
CA THR A 71 23.36 10.08 -5.50
C THR A 71 22.21 11.09 -5.54
N ASP A 72 21.36 11.06 -6.57
CA ASP A 72 20.17 11.92 -6.64
C ASP A 72 19.02 11.38 -5.76
N GLY A 73 19.34 11.06 -4.51
CA GLY A 73 18.37 10.60 -3.51
C GLY A 73 17.20 11.57 -3.30
N PRO A 74 17.39 12.91 -3.36
CA PRO A 74 16.27 13.84 -3.34
C PRO A 74 15.31 13.66 -4.52
N ALA A 75 15.80 13.46 -5.75
CA ALA A 75 14.92 13.20 -6.89
C ALA A 75 14.21 11.84 -6.77
N VAL A 76 14.91 10.79 -6.33
CA VAL A 76 14.28 9.48 -6.07
C VAL A 76 13.16 9.62 -5.03
N ALA A 77 13.43 10.30 -3.92
CA ALA A 77 12.44 10.53 -2.88
C ALA A 77 11.27 11.41 -3.35
N ALA A 78 11.49 12.32 -4.29
CA ALA A 78 10.42 13.13 -4.88
C ALA A 78 9.51 12.27 -5.79
N GLU A 79 10.10 11.42 -6.63
CA GLU A 79 9.36 10.51 -7.52
C GLU A 79 8.51 9.50 -6.73
N LEU A 80 9.07 8.93 -5.65
CA LEU A 80 8.33 8.03 -4.77
C LEU A 80 7.12 8.72 -4.12
N ARG A 81 7.27 9.97 -3.68
CA ARG A 81 6.15 10.77 -3.13
C ARG A 81 5.12 11.11 -4.19
N ALA A 82 5.54 11.41 -5.43
CA ALA A 82 4.61 11.64 -6.54
C ALA A 82 3.77 10.40 -6.84
N ARG A 83 4.39 9.21 -6.84
CA ARG A 83 3.67 7.93 -6.99
C ARG A 83 2.72 7.66 -5.82
N ALA A 84 3.14 7.94 -4.58
CA ALA A 84 2.27 7.82 -3.41
C ALA A 84 1.04 8.73 -3.53
N GLN A 85 1.23 9.97 -3.99
CA GLN A 85 0.15 10.92 -4.23
C GLN A 85 -0.83 10.42 -5.30
N ALA A 86 -0.32 9.90 -6.43
CA ALA A 86 -1.17 9.35 -7.48
C ALA A 86 -2.03 8.16 -7.01
N LEU A 87 -1.52 7.31 -6.11
CA LEU A 87 -2.29 6.22 -5.51
C LEU A 87 -3.42 6.75 -4.61
N ARG A 88 -3.15 7.81 -3.84
CA ARG A 88 -4.18 8.48 -3.01
C ARG A 88 -5.26 9.13 -3.87
N GLU A 89 -4.86 9.76 -4.97
CA GLU A 89 -5.80 10.37 -5.93
C GLU A 89 -6.72 9.33 -6.55
N GLN A 90 -6.20 8.16 -6.97
CA GLN A 90 -7.04 7.08 -7.47
C GLN A 90 -8.10 6.63 -6.47
N VAL A 91 -7.76 6.56 -5.18
CA VAL A 91 -8.72 6.19 -4.13
C VAL A 91 -9.76 7.31 -3.95
N ALA A 92 -9.32 8.57 -3.92
CA ALA A 92 -10.20 9.73 -3.78
C ALA A 92 -11.16 9.89 -4.98
N GLU A 93 -10.74 9.53 -6.18
CA GLU A 93 -11.55 9.54 -7.41
C GLU A 93 -12.52 8.35 -7.52
N GLY A 94 -12.64 7.52 -6.48
CA GLY A 94 -13.57 6.38 -6.45
C GLY A 94 -13.05 5.15 -7.20
N SER A 95 -11.79 5.15 -7.64
CA SER A 95 -11.09 3.94 -8.10
C SER A 95 -10.44 3.18 -6.94
N GLY A 96 -10.96 3.37 -5.71
CA GLY A 96 -10.51 2.70 -4.49
C GLY A 96 -10.80 1.19 -4.52
N ASP A 97 -10.16 0.45 -3.61
CA ASP A 97 -10.22 -1.01 -3.51
C ASP A 97 -11.59 -1.57 -3.07
N ASP A 98 -12.69 -0.88 -3.38
CA ASP A 98 -14.09 -1.30 -3.17
C ASP A 98 -14.50 -2.45 -4.12
N ALA A 99 -13.64 -3.45 -4.26
CA ALA A 99 -13.97 -4.77 -4.80
C ALA A 99 -14.30 -5.79 -3.68
N GLY A 100 -14.57 -5.32 -2.44
CA GLY A 100 -14.71 -6.19 -1.27
C GLY A 100 -15.81 -5.83 -0.27
N GLY A 101 -16.84 -5.07 -0.67
CA GLY A 101 -17.90 -4.58 0.22
C GLY A 101 -19.32 -4.81 -0.29
N PHE A 102 -19.63 -5.92 -0.97
CA PHE A 102 -21.01 -6.38 -1.11
C PHE A 102 -21.26 -7.47 -0.08
N ASP A 103 -21.98 -7.13 0.99
CA ASP A 103 -22.59 -8.15 1.83
C ASP A 103 -23.73 -8.77 1.02
N ILE A 104 -23.55 -10.01 0.57
CA ILE A 104 -24.63 -10.81 -0.01
C ILE A 104 -25.53 -11.17 1.17
N VAL A 105 -26.46 -10.28 1.48
CA VAL A 105 -27.59 -10.65 2.34
C VAL A 105 -28.44 -11.66 1.56
N ASP A 106 -28.73 -12.80 2.19
CA ASP A 106 -29.64 -13.77 1.63
C ASP A 106 -31.02 -13.10 1.54
N PHE A 107 -31.40 -12.67 0.33
CA PHE A 107 -32.70 -12.07 0.09
C PHE A 107 -33.76 -13.17 0.17
N ASP A 108 -34.38 -13.32 1.33
CA ASP A 108 -35.55 -14.17 1.52
C ASP A 108 -36.84 -13.32 1.39
N PRO A 109 -37.51 -13.30 0.22
CA PRO A 109 -38.75 -12.56 0.03
C PRO A 109 -39.92 -13.09 0.85
N PHE A 110 -39.78 -14.26 1.49
CA PHE A 110 -40.83 -14.90 2.28
C PHE A 110 -40.57 -14.90 3.79
N SER A 111 -39.51 -14.25 4.27
CA SER A 111 -39.19 -14.14 5.70
C SER A 111 -40.39 -13.62 6.53
N ALA A 112 -41.16 -12.69 5.98
CA ALA A 112 -42.36 -12.13 6.61
C ALA A 112 -43.57 -13.09 6.73
N TYR A 113 -43.56 -14.24 6.04
CA TYR A 113 -44.66 -15.20 6.03
C TYR A 113 -44.36 -16.48 6.84
N ARG A 114 -43.18 -16.58 7.49
CA ARG A 114 -42.88 -17.69 8.39
C ARG A 114 -43.60 -17.49 9.73
N THR A 115 -44.77 -18.10 9.85
CA THR A 115 -45.47 -18.24 11.12
C THR A 115 -44.76 -19.29 11.97
N HIS A 116 -44.17 -18.87 13.10
CA HIS A 116 -43.69 -19.79 14.13
C HIS A 116 -44.90 -20.38 14.87
N TRP A 117 -45.00 -21.71 14.90
CA TRP A 117 -45.98 -22.48 15.66
C TRP A 117 -45.55 -22.64 17.11
#